data_AF-A0AA35W488-F1
#
_entry.id   AF-A0AA35W488-F1
#
_cell.length_a   1.000
_cell.length_b   1.000
_cell.length_c   1.000
_cell.angle_alpha   90.00
_cell.angle_beta   90.00
_cell.angle_gamma   90.00
#
_symmetry.space_group_name_H-M   'P 1'
#
loop_
_entity.id
_entity.type
_entity.pdbx_description
1 polymer ?
#
loop_
_entity_poly.entity_id
_entity_poly.type
_entity_poly.pdbx_seq_one_letter_code
_entity_poly.pdbx_strand_id
1 'polypeptide(L)'
;HGTLQRFYIGLYTSNPGSFNPVQVEFELQTEVTEDPALFTLTCISEGSPVTSVVWEREGEEIVDDANHSSSQIVVNAVDIVYHNVLMVRGRNGGEYTCTVYNSMGDIQW
;
A
#
# COMPACT_ATOMS: atom_id res chain seq x y z
N HIS A 1 -16.80 -3.68 -25.63
CA HIS A 1 -15.39 -4.12 -25.65
C HIS A 1 -14.73 -3.68 -24.35
N GLY A 2 -14.80 -4.51 -23.31
CA GLY A 2 -14.16 -4.23 -22.03
C GLY A 2 -12.73 -4.76 -22.07
N THR A 3 -11.75 -3.87 -22.01
CA THR A 3 -10.35 -4.26 -21.83
C THR A 3 -10.17 -4.74 -20.40
N LEU A 4 -9.71 -5.99 -20.23
CA LEU A 4 -9.39 -6.54 -18.92
C LEU A 4 -8.17 -5.80 -18.37
N GLN A 5 -8.33 -5.05 -17.28
CA GLN A 5 -7.23 -4.34 -16.63
C GLN A 5 -6.41 -5.33 -15.82
N ARG A 6 -5.08 -5.23 -15.90
CA ARG A 6 -4.15 -6.03 -15.10
C ARG A 6 -3.47 -5.10 -14.12
N PHE A 7 -3.37 -5.56 -12.88
CA PHE A 7 -2.71 -4.87 -11.80
C PHE A 7 -1.55 -5.74 -11.35
N TYR A 8 -0.37 -5.15 -11.23
CA TYR A 8 0.83 -5.81 -10.72
C TYR A 8 1.23 -5.09 -9.44
N ILE A 9 1.71 -5.82 -8.43
CA ILE A 9 2.00 -5.21 -7.14
C ILE A 9 3.45 -5.49 -6.76
N GLY A 10 4.25 -4.43 -6.69
CA GLY A 10 5.63 -4.45 -6.24
C GLY A 10 5.72 -4.28 -4.73
N LEU A 11 6.59 -5.06 -4.08
CA LEU A 11 6.87 -4.95 -2.64
C LEU A 11 8.25 -4.31 -2.45
N TYR A 12 8.31 -3.22 -1.68
CA TYR A 12 9.59 -2.60 -1.34
C TYR A 12 9.66 -2.24 0.15
N THR A 13 10.70 -2.75 0.82
CA THR A 13 11.05 -2.39 2.20
C THR A 13 12.31 -1.53 2.14
N SER A 14 12.21 -0.27 2.55
CA SER A 14 13.37 0.61 2.64
C SER A 14 13.71 0.86 4.11
N ASN A 15 14.45 -0.06 4.71
CA ASN A 15 15.16 0.28 5.94
C ASN A 15 16.55 -0.37 5.96
N PRO A 16 17.62 0.36 5.57
CA PRO A 16 18.98 -0.15 5.59
C PRO A 16 19.59 -0.36 6.99
N GLY A 17 18.79 -0.33 8.08
CA GLY A 17 19.30 -0.46 9.45
C GLY A 17 18.44 -1.18 10.51
N SER A 18 17.28 -1.77 10.17
CA SER A 18 16.43 -2.44 11.17
C SER A 18 16.75 -3.94 11.31
N PHE A 19 17.01 -4.39 12.54
CA PHE A 19 17.12 -5.80 12.92
C PHE A 19 15.81 -6.61 12.78
N ASN A 20 14.73 -5.97 12.34
CA ASN A 20 13.49 -6.65 11.94
C ASN A 20 12.87 -5.94 10.72
N PRO A 21 12.98 -6.51 9.51
CA PRO A 21 12.37 -5.90 8.32
C PRO A 21 10.84 -5.95 8.45
N VAL A 22 10.17 -4.83 8.15
CA VAL A 22 8.70 -4.77 8.06
C VAL A 22 8.26 -5.91 7.15
N GLN A 23 7.53 -6.88 7.69
CA GLN A 23 6.91 -7.92 6.87
C GLN A 23 5.72 -7.26 6.17
N VAL A 24 5.79 -7.17 4.84
CA VAL A 24 4.71 -6.64 4.02
C VAL A 24 4.01 -7.80 3.34
N GLU A 25 2.76 -8.04 3.70
CA GLU A 25 1.87 -8.97 3.00
C GLU A 25 0.82 -8.17 2.23
N PHE A 26 0.42 -8.63 1.05
CA PHE A 26 -0.54 -7.90 0.23
C PHE A 26 -1.77 -8.75 -0.03
N GLU A 27 -2.94 -8.16 0.23
CA GLU A 27 -4.22 -8.74 -0.18
C GLU A 27 -4.85 -7.83 -1.24
N LEU A 28 -4.91 -8.31 -2.48
CA LEU A 28 -5.66 -7.65 -3.54
C LEU A 28 -7.14 -7.96 -3.34
N GLN A 29 -7.92 -7.02 -2.81
CA GLN A 29 -9.38 -7.12 -2.81
C GLN A 29 -9.95 -6.37 -4.02
N THR A 30 -10.08 -7.07 -5.14
CA THR A 30 -10.79 -6.53 -6.31
C THR A 30 -12.31 -6.61 -6.09
N GLU A 31 -12.97 -5.47 -5.92
CA GLU A 31 -14.43 -5.40 -6.04
C GLU A 31 -14.80 -4.57 -7.27
N VAL A 32 -14.88 -5.23 -8.44
CA VAL A 32 -15.30 -4.58 -9.68
C VAL A 32 -16.80 -4.32 -9.61
N THR A 33 -17.18 -3.22 -8.97
CA THR A 33 -18.51 -2.64 -9.11
C THR A 33 -18.58 -1.90 -10.45
N GLU A 34 -19.72 -2.01 -11.12
CA GLU A 34 -19.94 -1.47 -12.47
C GLU A 34 -19.61 0.03 -12.59
N ASP A 35 -19.31 0.47 -13.82
CA ASP A 35 -18.75 1.76 -14.25
C ASP A 35 -19.14 3.00 -13.36
N PRO A 36 -18.17 3.73 -12.78
CA PRO A 36 -16.72 3.53 -12.88
C PRO A 36 -16.22 2.38 -12.01
N ALA A 37 -15.37 1.55 -12.60
CA ALA A 37 -14.71 0.46 -11.88
C ALA A 37 -13.96 1.00 -10.64
N LEU A 38 -14.25 0.42 -9.47
CA LEU A 38 -13.58 0.71 -8.22
C LEU A 38 -12.63 -0.44 -7.87
N PHE A 39 -11.45 -0.12 -7.37
CA PHE A 39 -10.49 -1.12 -6.90
C PHE A 39 -9.92 -0.71 -5.55
N THR A 40 -9.69 -1.69 -4.69
CA THR A 40 -9.09 -1.48 -3.37
C THR A 40 -7.79 -2.28 -3.30
N LEU A 41 -6.70 -1.57 -3.01
CA LEU A 41 -5.36 -2.10 -2.87
C LEU A 41 -5.00 -2.06 -1.39
N THR A 42 -4.73 -3.21 -0.76
CA THR A 42 -4.40 -3.30 0.67
C THR A 42 -2.98 -3.82 0.87
N CYS A 43 -2.13 -2.97 1.42
CA CYS A 43 -0.77 -3.25 1.82
C CYS A 43 -0.72 -3.44 3.34
N ILE A 44 -0.54 -4.68 3.79
CA ILE A 44 -0.46 -5.04 5.19
C ILE A 44 1.00 -4.93 5.62
N SER A 45 1.27 -4.24 6.71
CA SER A 45 2.62 -4.10 7.25
C SER A 45 2.64 -4.39 8.75
N GLU A 46 3.60 -5.19 9.18
CA GLU A 46 3.86 -5.49 10.59
C GLU A 46 5.11 -4.76 11.08
N GLY A 47 5.02 -4.04 12.21
CA GLY A 47 6.15 -3.34 12.82
C GLY A 47 5.82 -1.92 13.28
N SER A 48 6.41 -1.50 14.40
CA SER A 48 6.00 -0.28 15.11
C SER A 48 7.10 0.79 15.22
N PRO A 49 6.75 2.08 15.12
CA PRO A 49 5.57 2.64 14.46
C PRO A 49 5.86 2.89 12.96
N VAL A 50 4.87 2.56 12.11
CA VAL A 50 4.85 3.02 10.72
C VAL A 50 4.81 4.55 10.71
N THR A 51 5.76 5.18 10.04
CA THR A 51 5.91 6.65 9.98
C THR A 51 5.28 7.24 8.75
N SER A 52 5.33 6.53 7.63
CA SER A 52 4.82 7.00 6.36
C SER A 52 4.62 5.83 5.41
N VAL A 53 3.70 6.03 4.46
CA VAL A 53 3.42 5.10 3.37
C VAL A 53 3.39 5.89 2.09
N VAL A 54 4.09 5.40 1.08
CA VAL A 54 4.12 5.99 -0.25
C VAL A 54 3.53 4.97 -1.23
N TRP A 55 2.56 5.40 -1.99
CA TRP A 55 2.00 4.63 -3.09
C TRP A 55 2.54 5.15 -4.41
N GLU A 56 2.96 4.24 -5.28
CA GLU A 56 3.47 4.59 -6.61
C GLU A 56 2.71 3.80 -7.66
N ARG A 57 2.50 4.40 -8.84
CA ARG A 57 2.05 3.71 -10.05
C ARG A 57 3.13 3.83 -11.11
N GLU A 58 3.66 2.71 -11.58
CA GLU A 58 4.68 2.67 -12.63
C GLU A 58 5.91 3.56 -12.31
N GLY A 59 6.23 3.71 -11.02
CA GLY A 59 7.34 4.53 -10.52
C GLY A 59 7.01 6.01 -10.28
N GLU A 60 5.76 6.43 -10.45
CA GLU A 60 5.29 7.78 -10.11
C GLU A 60 4.47 7.77 -8.82
N GLU A 61 4.78 8.67 -7.88
CA GLU A 61 4.04 8.82 -6.62
C GLU A 61 2.57 9.19 -6.86
N ILE A 62 1.67 8.49 -6.19
CA ILE A 62 0.23 8.72 -6.19
C ILE A 62 -0.10 9.69 -5.06
N VAL A 63 -0.73 10.80 -5.41
CA VAL A 63 -1.30 11.77 -4.47
C VAL A 63 -2.82 11.64 -4.48
N ASP A 64 -3.44 11.82 -3.31
CA ASP A 64 -4.89 11.81 -3.17
C ASP A 64 -5.55 12.85 -4.10
N ASP A 65 -6.49 12.38 -4.92
CA ASP A 65 -7.22 13.19 -5.90
C ASP A 65 -8.63 12.63 -6.15
N ALA A 66 -9.27 12.97 -7.26
CA ALA A 66 -10.60 12.45 -7.59
C ALA A 66 -10.62 10.94 -7.85
N ASN A 67 -9.50 10.37 -8.31
CA ASN A 67 -9.34 8.99 -8.72
C ASN A 67 -8.62 8.12 -7.68
N HIS A 68 -7.86 8.71 -6.77
CA HIS A 68 -7.05 8.03 -5.77
C HIS A 68 -7.38 8.54 -4.37
N SER A 69 -7.57 7.61 -3.43
CA SER A 69 -7.75 7.95 -2.02
C SER A 69 -7.03 6.94 -1.15
N SER A 70 -6.04 7.41 -0.40
CA SER A 70 -5.23 6.59 0.49
C SER A 70 -5.68 6.73 1.95
N SER A 71 -5.56 5.64 2.72
CA SER A 71 -5.86 5.62 4.15
C SER A 71 -5.04 4.55 4.87
N GLN A 72 -4.91 4.69 6.19
CA GLN A 72 -4.21 3.73 7.05
C GLN A 72 -5.12 3.33 8.22
N ILE A 73 -5.18 2.03 8.49
CA ILE A 73 -5.99 1.43 9.55
C ILE A 73 -5.07 0.58 10.44
N VAL A 74 -5.16 0.76 11.76
CA VAL A 74 -4.54 -0.16 12.72
C VAL A 74 -5.49 -1.31 12.98
N VAL A 75 -5.14 -2.52 12.56
CA VAL A 75 -6.02 -3.69 12.66
C VAL A 75 -5.76 -4.51 13.92
N ASN A 76 -4.50 -4.57 14.38
CA ASN A 76 -4.13 -5.21 15.63
C ASN A 76 -3.13 -4.35 16.38
N ALA A 77 -3.52 -3.84 17.55
CA ALA A 77 -2.66 -2.97 18.37
C ALA A 77 -1.63 -3.75 19.20
N VAL A 78 -1.82 -5.06 19.38
CA VAL A 78 -0.90 -5.93 20.13
C VAL A 78 0.28 -6.33 19.26
N ASP A 79 -0.01 -6.78 18.03
CA ASP A 79 1.00 -7.20 17.05
C ASP A 79 1.41 -6.06 16.10
N ILE A 80 0.80 -4.88 16.27
CA ILE A 80 1.09 -3.63 15.56
C ILE A 80 1.06 -3.84 14.04
N VAL A 81 -0.12 -4.27 13.59
CA VAL A 81 -0.45 -4.55 12.19
C VAL A 81 -1.22 -3.37 11.60
N TYR A 82 -0.72 -2.85 10.48
CA TYR A 82 -1.33 -1.76 9.72
C TYR A 82 -1.83 -2.24 8.38
N HIS A 83 -3.04 -1.84 8.01
CA HIS A 83 -3.58 -1.97 6.67
C HIS A 83 -3.54 -0.60 6.01
N ASN A 84 -2.67 -0.45 5.01
CA ASN A 84 -2.60 0.73 4.18
C ASN A 84 -3.45 0.47 2.94
N VAL A 85 -4.46 1.30 2.73
CA VAL A 85 -5.50 1.07 1.72
C VAL A 85 -5.44 2.19 0.70
N LEU A 86 -5.36 1.83 -0.58
CA LEU A 86 -5.50 2.75 -1.70
C LEU A 86 -6.76 2.37 -2.50
N MET A 87 -7.71 3.30 -2.54
CA MET A 87 -8.90 3.21 -3.39
C MET A 87 -8.62 3.88 -4.73
N VAL A 88 -8.86 3.15 -5.82
CA VAL A 88 -8.63 3.59 -7.20
C VAL A 88 -9.93 3.55 -7.99
N ARG A 89 -10.29 4.67 -8.64
CA ARG A 89 -11.47 4.77 -9.51
C ARG A 89 -11.08 4.75 -10.99
N GLY A 90 -11.91 4.14 -11.83
CA GLY A 90 -11.83 4.23 -13.28
C GLY A 90 -10.85 3.24 -13.94
N ARG A 91 -10.30 3.63 -15.11
CA ARG A 91 -9.36 2.82 -15.89
C ARG A 91 -7.92 3.14 -15.55
N ASN A 92 -7.53 2.82 -14.33
CA ASN A 92 -6.19 3.10 -13.80
C ASN A 92 -5.38 1.80 -13.59
N GLY A 93 -5.54 0.78 -14.44
CA GLY A 93 -4.66 -0.39 -14.46
C GLY A 93 -3.18 0.00 -14.58
N GLY A 94 -2.29 -0.82 -14.01
CA GLY A 94 -0.85 -0.54 -13.96
C GLY A 94 -0.16 -1.33 -12.85
N GLU A 95 1.16 -1.15 -12.74
CA GLU A 95 1.92 -1.65 -11.59
C GLU A 95 1.83 -0.66 -10.42
N TYR A 96 1.36 -1.13 -9.27
CA TYR A 96 1.26 -0.36 -8.04
C TYR A 96 2.31 -0.83 -7.04
N THR A 97 3.00 0.11 -6.41
CA THR A 97 3.99 -0.19 -5.36
C THR A 97 3.57 0.48 -4.07
N CYS A 98 3.60 -0.28 -2.97
CA CYS A 98 3.43 0.25 -1.62
C CYS A 98 4.78 0.22 -0.91
N THR A 99 5.29 1.40 -0.56
CA THR A 99 6.51 1.54 0.24
C THR A 99 6.13 2.00 1.64
N VAL A 100 6.36 1.13 2.62
CA VAL A 100 6.09 1.41 4.04
C VAL A 100 7.39 1.75 4.75
N TYR A 101 7.39 2.86 5.47
CA TYR A 101 8.51 3.32 6.28
C TYR A 101 8.17 3.20 7.76
N ASN A 102 9.15 2.84 8.59
CA ASN A 102 9.03 2.84 10.04
C ASN A 102 10.11 3.74 10.67
N SER A 103 9.85 4.22 11.90
CA SER A 103 10.82 5.06 12.63
C SER A 103 11.95 4.26 13.28
N MET A 104 11.93 2.93 13.22
CA MET A 104 12.97 2.08 13.83
C MET A 104 14.22 1.96 12.94
N GLY A 105 14.82 3.10 12.65
CA GLY A 105 16.24 3.27 12.33
C GLY A 105 16.85 4.19 13.39
N ASP A 106 17.89 3.70 14.07
CA ASP A 106 18.59 4.25 15.25
C ASP A 106 17.90 4.06 16.62
N ILE A 107 18.02 2.83 17.15
CA ILE A 107 18.25 2.68 18.59
C ILE A 107 19.69 2.20 18.75
N GLN A 108 20.61 3.13 19.03
CA GLN A 108 21.92 2.78 19.58
C GLN A 108 21.72 2.36 21.04
N TRP A 109 22.06 1.13 21.38
CA TRP A 109 22.54 0.74 22.70
C TRP A 109 23.81 -0.07 22.53
#